data_AF-A0A7W1JEI1-F1
#
_entry.id   AF-A0A7W1JEI1-F1
#
_cell.length_a   1.000
_cell.length_b   1.000
_cell.length_c   1.000
_cell.angle_alpha   90.00
_cell.angle_beta   90.00
_cell.angle_gamma   90.00
#
_symmetry.space_group_name_H-M   'P 1'
#
loop_
_entity.id
_entity.type
_entity.pdbx_description
1 polymer ?
#
loop_
_entity_poly.entity_id
_entity_poly.type
_entity_poly.pdbx_seq_one_letter_code
_entity_poly.pdbx_strand_id
1 'polypeptide(L)'
;MSLSRHTAKTRRFVMKVAFSLSLASIIFLQGCNATIHNELMGVEEVVINGHKVVVTDCYHVGKQTAQTIEDAPGKSIHRFNPCRDADILIKYEELIVNGKSYGMLNRGDRVTLDHHHRVLINGKAAKEATNAEHISGL
;
A
#
# COMPACT_ATOMS: atom_id res chain seq x y z
N MET A 1 -31.09 -63.11 20.95
CA MET A 1 -31.20 -61.86 20.16
C MET A 1 -30.67 -60.68 20.99
N SER A 2 -29.37 -60.37 20.93
CA SER A 2 -28.80 -59.19 21.59
C SER A 2 -27.63 -58.64 20.76
N LEU A 3 -27.95 -58.01 19.65
CA LEU A 3 -26.99 -57.32 18.77
C LEU A 3 -27.67 -56.08 18.18
N SER A 4 -28.08 -55.12 19.01
CA SER A 4 -28.69 -53.88 18.49
C SER A 4 -28.51 -52.64 19.37
N ARG A 5 -27.71 -52.69 20.46
CA ARG A 5 -27.54 -51.52 21.34
C ARG A 5 -26.18 -50.82 21.23
N HIS A 6 -25.18 -51.46 20.64
CA HIS A 6 -23.84 -50.86 20.50
C HIS A 6 -23.68 -49.95 19.26
N THR A 7 -24.47 -50.16 18.21
CA THR A 7 -24.32 -49.44 16.93
C THR A 7 -24.82 -47.99 16.96
N ALA A 8 -25.82 -47.67 17.80
CA ALA A 8 -26.37 -46.32 17.89
C ALA A 8 -25.46 -45.35 18.69
N LYS A 9 -24.74 -45.87 19.69
CA LYS A 9 -23.89 -45.06 20.59
C LYS A 9 -22.60 -44.63 19.90
N THR A 10 -22.00 -45.54 19.13
CA THR A 10 -20.83 -45.25 18.28
C THR A 10 -21.18 -44.26 17.16
N ARG A 11 -22.36 -44.38 16.53
CA ARG A 11 -22.80 -43.45 15.48
C ARG A 11 -22.94 -41.99 15.96
N ARG A 12 -23.46 -41.79 17.17
CA ARG A 12 -23.58 -40.44 17.79
C ARG A 12 -22.23 -39.86 18.22
N PHE A 13 -21.28 -40.72 18.60
CA PHE A 13 -19.93 -40.29 18.97
C PHE A 13 -19.10 -39.91 17.74
N VAL A 14 -19.14 -40.76 16.70
CA VAL A 14 -18.49 -40.50 15.40
C VAL A 14 -19.05 -39.25 14.72
N MET A 15 -20.36 -39.01 14.81
CA MET A 15 -20.98 -37.81 14.24
C MET A 15 -20.56 -36.52 14.98
N LYS A 16 -20.38 -36.56 16.31
CA LYS A 16 -19.89 -35.41 17.09
C LYS A 16 -18.42 -35.10 16.82
N VAL A 17 -17.58 -36.14 16.70
CA VAL A 17 -16.15 -36.00 16.37
C VAL A 17 -15.98 -35.49 14.93
N ALA A 18 -16.78 -35.98 13.98
CA ALA A 18 -16.75 -35.49 12.60
C ALA A 18 -17.20 -34.03 12.49
N PHE A 19 -18.24 -33.63 13.26
CA PHE A 19 -18.72 -32.24 13.27
C PHE A 19 -17.70 -31.28 13.91
N SER A 20 -17.02 -31.71 15.00
CA SER A 20 -15.96 -30.89 15.61
C SER A 20 -14.71 -30.78 14.73
N LEU A 21 -14.34 -31.85 14.02
CA LEU A 21 -13.23 -31.80 13.05
C LEU A 21 -13.56 -30.87 11.87
N SER A 22 -14.80 -30.90 11.37
CA SER A 22 -15.24 -30.04 10.26
C SER A 22 -15.25 -28.56 10.65
N LEU A 23 -15.70 -28.23 11.86
CA LEU A 23 -15.74 -26.85 12.35
C LEU A 23 -14.32 -26.28 12.60
N ALA A 24 -13.39 -27.11 13.08
CA ALA A 24 -11.99 -26.73 13.25
C ALA A 24 -11.32 -26.39 11.90
N SER A 25 -11.59 -27.17 10.84
CA SER A 25 -11.01 -26.94 9.51
C SER A 25 -11.46 -25.62 8.86
N ILE A 26 -12.69 -25.16 9.13
CA ILE A 26 -13.21 -23.88 8.60
C ILE A 26 -12.50 -22.68 9.24
N ILE A 27 -12.11 -22.78 10.52
CA ILE A 27 -11.41 -21.72 11.24
C ILE A 27 -9.95 -21.59 10.78
N PHE A 28 -9.28 -22.70 10.45
CA PHE A 28 -7.88 -22.67 9.99
C PHE A 28 -7.70 -22.11 8.56
N LEU A 29 -8.75 -22.11 7.73
CA LEU A 29 -8.68 -21.57 6.36
C LEU A 29 -8.81 -20.03 6.28
N GLN A 30 -9.13 -19.35 7.39
CA GLN A 30 -9.25 -17.89 7.45
C GLN A 30 -7.92 -17.19 7.85
N GLY A 31 -6.85 -17.96 8.12
CA GLY A 31 -5.59 -17.45 8.68
C GLY A 31 -4.54 -16.97 7.66
N CYS A 32 -4.76 -17.15 6.36
CA CYS A 32 -3.75 -16.85 5.32
C CYS A 32 -4.05 -15.59 4.48
N ASN A 33 -4.81 -14.62 4.99
CA ASN A 33 -5.00 -13.32 4.33
C ASN A 33 -4.44 -12.18 5.18
N ALA A 34 -3.12 -12.19 5.41
CA ALA A 34 -2.40 -11.16 6.14
C ALA A 34 -2.17 -9.87 5.30
N THR A 35 -3.21 -9.34 4.64
CA THR A 35 -3.04 -8.19 3.71
C THR A 35 -4.17 -7.15 3.77
N ILE A 36 -4.84 -6.91 4.91
CA ILE A 36 -6.04 -6.02 4.95
C ILE A 36 -5.93 -4.84 5.95
N HIS A 37 -4.84 -4.69 6.71
CA HIS A 37 -4.90 -3.82 7.91
C HIS A 37 -4.59 -2.32 7.74
N ASN A 38 -4.14 -1.83 6.58
CA ASN A 38 -3.82 -0.39 6.42
C ASN A 38 -4.82 0.41 5.55
N GLU A 39 -5.58 -0.26 4.68
CA GLU A 39 -6.48 0.40 3.72
C GLU A 39 -7.67 1.13 4.38
N LEU A 40 -8.07 0.71 5.58
CA LEU A 40 -9.21 1.32 6.29
C LEU A 40 -8.84 2.62 7.04
N MET A 41 -7.57 2.98 7.14
CA MET A 41 -7.12 4.17 7.89
C MET A 41 -6.77 5.37 7.00
N GLY A 42 -7.02 5.29 5.69
CA GLY A 42 -6.72 6.37 4.75
C GLY A 42 -5.22 6.66 4.61
N VAL A 43 -4.35 5.70 4.97
CA VAL A 43 -2.90 5.82 4.82
C VAL A 43 -2.43 4.82 3.78
N GLU A 44 -1.98 5.32 2.64
CA GLU A 44 -1.41 4.53 1.57
C GLU A 44 0.11 4.66 1.59
N GLU A 45 0.82 3.52 1.62
CA GLU A 45 2.29 3.47 1.63
C GLU A 45 2.81 2.64 0.46
N VAL A 46 3.77 3.19 -0.29
CA VAL A 46 4.45 2.51 -1.38
C VAL A 46 5.94 2.84 -1.37
N VAL A 47 6.76 1.90 -1.84
CA VAL A 47 8.18 2.15 -2.08
C VAL A 47 8.40 2.38 -3.57
N ILE A 48 8.93 3.55 -3.92
CA ILE A 48 9.19 3.97 -5.29
C ILE A 48 10.67 4.24 -5.45
N ASN A 49 11.37 3.46 -6.27
CA ASN A 49 12.81 3.60 -6.49
C ASN A 49 13.64 3.66 -5.18
N GLY A 50 13.21 2.93 -4.15
CA GLY A 50 13.86 2.92 -2.82
C GLY A 50 13.44 4.04 -1.87
N HIS A 51 12.60 4.98 -2.30
CA HIS A 51 12.00 6.01 -1.45
C HIS A 51 10.68 5.53 -0.87
N LYS A 52 10.45 5.77 0.42
CA LYS A 52 9.16 5.47 1.05
C LYS A 52 8.22 6.65 0.83
N VAL A 53 7.14 6.42 0.09
CA VAL A 53 6.11 7.42 -0.18
C VAL A 53 4.87 7.07 0.64
N VAL A 54 4.42 8.02 1.45
CA VAL A 54 3.24 7.86 2.31
C VAL A 54 2.25 8.97 2.00
N VAL A 55 1.02 8.61 1.71
CA VAL A 55 -0.07 9.57 1.50
C VAL A 55 -1.13 9.30 2.55
N THR A 56 -1.46 10.33 3.32
CA THR A 56 -2.56 10.27 4.29
C THR A 56 -3.82 10.88 3.69
N ASP A 57 -4.98 10.46 4.20
CA ASP A 57 -6.30 10.96 3.80
C ASP A 57 -6.74 10.56 2.38
N CYS A 58 -6.12 9.52 1.80
CA CYS A 58 -6.64 8.89 0.58
C CYS A 58 -7.65 7.80 0.96
N TYR A 59 -8.94 8.10 0.84
CA TYR A 59 -10.00 7.10 0.96
C TYR A 59 -10.33 6.50 -0.41
N HIS A 60 -9.61 5.44 -0.78
CA HIS A 60 -9.89 4.65 -1.97
C HIS A 60 -10.13 3.19 -1.60
N VAL A 61 -10.91 2.49 -2.44
CA VAL A 61 -11.14 1.04 -2.27
C VAL A 61 -10.15 0.31 -3.17
N GLY A 62 -9.17 -0.36 -2.59
CA GLY A 62 -8.18 -1.15 -3.32
C GLY A 62 -6.78 -0.53 -3.31
N LYS A 63 -5.80 -1.39 -3.06
CA LYS A 63 -4.37 -1.06 -3.07
C LYS A 63 -3.93 -0.43 -4.39
N GLN A 64 -3.30 0.74 -4.30
CA GLN A 64 -2.74 1.44 -5.44
C GLN A 64 -1.25 1.12 -5.57
N THR A 65 -0.79 0.94 -6.81
CA THR A 65 0.62 0.69 -7.10
C THR A 65 1.20 1.83 -7.93
N ALA A 66 2.49 2.09 -7.75
CA ALA A 66 3.19 3.05 -8.57
C ALA A 66 3.42 2.48 -9.98
N GLN A 67 3.11 3.27 -10.99
CA GLN A 67 3.43 2.97 -12.38
C GLN A 67 4.86 3.40 -12.66
N THR A 68 5.62 2.55 -13.37
CA THR A 68 6.98 2.86 -13.80
C THR A 68 6.99 2.96 -15.31
N ILE A 69 7.48 4.08 -15.82
CA ILE A 69 7.61 4.39 -17.23
C ILE A 69 9.11 4.51 -17.50
N GLU A 70 9.64 3.66 -18.39
CA GLU A 70 11.00 3.84 -18.89
C GLU A 70 11.01 4.99 -19.90
N ASP A 71 11.82 6.01 -19.64
CA ASP A 71 11.94 7.18 -20.51
C ASP A 71 13.21 7.10 -21.38
N ALA A 72 14.32 6.64 -20.77
CA ALA A 72 15.56 6.30 -21.47
C ALA A 72 16.32 5.19 -20.71
N PRO A 73 17.37 4.58 -21.29
CA PRO A 73 18.16 3.57 -20.60
C PRO A 73 18.69 4.07 -19.25
N GLY A 74 18.30 3.40 -18.16
CA GLY A 74 18.66 3.79 -16.79
C GLY A 74 17.93 5.03 -16.24
N LYS A 75 16.92 5.53 -16.95
CA LYS A 75 16.11 6.70 -16.60
C LYS A 75 14.64 6.33 -16.57
N SER A 76 14.12 6.12 -15.36
CA SER A 76 12.72 5.83 -15.11
C SER A 76 11.98 7.05 -14.56
N ILE A 77 10.71 7.11 -14.91
CA ILE A 77 9.72 8.00 -14.31
C ILE A 77 8.75 7.12 -13.55
N HIS A 78 8.59 7.39 -12.27
CA HIS A 78 7.63 6.68 -11.44
C HIS A 78 6.48 7.59 -11.07
N ARG A 79 5.25 7.17 -11.35
CA ARG A 79 4.04 7.91 -11.04
C ARG A 79 3.19 7.12 -10.05
N PHE A 80 2.75 7.78 -8.99
CA PHE A 80 1.87 7.22 -7.99
C PHE A 80 0.71 8.18 -7.74
N ASN A 81 -0.50 7.72 -8.03
CA ASN A 81 -1.72 8.51 -7.92
C ASN A 81 -2.75 7.74 -7.10
N PRO A 82 -2.61 7.73 -5.76
CA PRO A 82 -3.50 6.96 -4.90
C PRO A 82 -4.89 7.58 -4.74
N CYS A 83 -5.01 8.88 -4.92
CA CYS A 83 -6.28 9.61 -4.87
C CYS A 83 -6.25 10.89 -5.72
N ARG A 84 -7.43 11.50 -5.93
CA ARG A 84 -7.66 12.58 -6.91
C ARG A 84 -6.74 13.81 -6.72
N ASP A 85 -6.38 14.10 -5.49
CA ASP A 85 -5.62 15.27 -5.03
C ASP A 85 -4.14 14.96 -4.72
N ALA A 86 -3.70 13.73 -5.00
CA ALA A 86 -2.35 13.26 -4.79
C ALA A 86 -1.80 12.65 -6.09
N ASP A 87 -1.12 13.47 -6.90
CA ASP A 87 -0.33 13.00 -8.04
C ASP A 87 1.16 13.17 -7.74
N ILE A 88 1.84 12.06 -7.46
CA ILE A 88 3.25 12.03 -7.07
C ILE A 88 4.05 11.45 -8.22
N LEU A 89 5.04 12.20 -8.68
CA LEU A 89 5.94 11.82 -9.75
C LEU A 89 7.37 11.90 -9.22
N ILE A 90 8.13 10.81 -9.38
CA ILE A 90 9.58 10.80 -9.16
C ILE A 90 10.21 10.61 -10.53
N LYS A 91 10.76 11.70 -11.08
CA LYS A 91 11.42 11.71 -12.38
C LYS A 91 12.92 11.89 -12.16
N TYR A 92 13.70 10.84 -12.42
CA TYR A 92 15.16 10.87 -12.24
C TYR A 92 15.59 11.38 -10.86
N GLU A 93 14.92 10.92 -9.79
CA GLU A 93 15.10 11.39 -8.40
C GLU A 93 14.55 12.79 -8.09
N GLU A 94 14.03 13.54 -9.06
CA GLU A 94 13.29 14.78 -8.77
C GLU A 94 11.89 14.46 -8.28
N LEU A 95 11.51 14.99 -7.12
CA LEU A 95 10.16 14.90 -6.58
C LEU A 95 9.28 15.99 -7.19
N ILE A 96 8.21 15.59 -7.86
CA ILE A 96 7.17 16.46 -8.38
C ILE A 96 5.84 16.01 -7.78
N VAL A 97 5.13 16.92 -7.11
CA VAL A 97 3.82 16.64 -6.52
C VAL A 97 2.80 17.61 -7.07
N ASN A 98 1.71 17.10 -7.64
CA ASN A 98 0.67 17.90 -8.28
C ASN A 98 1.23 18.92 -9.30
N GLY A 99 2.24 18.50 -10.06
CA GLY A 99 2.91 19.32 -11.08
C GLY A 99 3.94 20.32 -10.53
N LYS A 100 4.15 20.39 -9.22
CA LYS A 100 5.13 21.27 -8.58
C LYS A 100 6.40 20.52 -8.22
N SER A 101 7.55 21.04 -8.61
CA SER A 101 8.84 20.46 -8.22
C SER A 101 9.18 20.81 -6.77
N TYR A 102 9.71 19.83 -6.03
CA TYR A 102 10.23 19.97 -4.67
C TYR A 102 11.74 19.67 -4.61
N GLY A 103 12.38 19.54 -5.78
CA GLY A 103 13.80 19.27 -5.91
C GLY A 103 14.16 17.78 -5.86
N MET A 104 15.47 17.53 -5.78
CA MET A 104 16.04 16.19 -5.83
C MET A 104 15.93 15.47 -4.49
N LEU A 105 15.51 14.22 -4.53
CA LEU A 105 15.52 13.30 -3.39
C LEU A 105 16.90 12.66 -3.23
N ASN A 106 17.30 12.48 -1.98
CA ASN A 106 18.42 11.63 -1.64
C ASN A 106 17.93 10.19 -1.50
N ARG A 107 18.83 9.23 -1.74
CA ARG A 107 18.51 7.80 -1.64
C ARG A 107 17.89 7.48 -0.27
N GLY A 108 16.69 6.91 -0.30
CA GLY A 108 15.98 6.45 0.91
C GLY A 108 15.21 7.55 1.62
N ASP A 109 15.08 8.74 1.03
CA ASP A 109 14.23 9.79 1.56
C ASP A 109 12.79 9.29 1.71
N ARG A 110 12.16 9.70 2.82
CA ARG A 110 10.74 9.45 3.08
C ARG A 110 9.93 10.66 2.65
N VAL A 111 9.08 10.48 1.65
CA VAL A 111 8.12 11.49 1.20
C VAL A 111 6.80 11.25 1.89
N THR A 112 6.21 12.30 2.46
CA THR A 112 4.87 12.23 3.04
C THR A 112 4.03 13.38 2.52
N LEU A 113 2.87 13.05 1.96
CA LEU A 113 1.83 14.02 1.63
C LEU A 113 0.75 13.92 2.69
N ASP A 114 0.55 15.00 3.44
CA ASP A 114 -0.44 15.02 4.51
C ASP A 114 -1.82 15.54 4.05
N HIS A 115 -2.82 15.39 4.92
CA HIS A 115 -4.20 15.86 4.74
C HIS A 115 -4.34 17.39 4.57
N HIS A 116 -3.29 18.17 4.82
CA HIS A 116 -3.26 19.60 4.56
C HIS A 116 -2.55 19.93 3.23
N HIS A 117 -2.36 18.93 2.36
CA HIS A 117 -1.61 19.02 1.10
C HIS A 117 -0.16 19.50 1.29
N ARG A 118 0.44 19.28 2.46
CA ARG A 118 1.85 19.62 2.70
C ARG A 118 2.72 18.46 2.29
N VAL A 119 3.77 18.78 1.56
CA VAL A 119 4.84 17.82 1.23
C VAL A 119 5.88 17.87 2.33
N LEU A 120 6.13 16.72 2.95
CA LEU A 120 7.18 16.52 3.94
C LEU A 120 8.25 15.59 3.37
N ILE A 121 9.51 15.97 3.48
CA ILE A 121 10.66 15.10 3.19
C ILE A 121 11.36 14.81 4.51
N ASN A 122 11.44 13.54 4.88
CA ASN A 122 11.98 13.09 6.18
C ASN A 122 11.32 13.80 7.38
N GLY A 123 10.01 14.09 7.28
CA GLY A 123 9.23 14.76 8.32
C GLY A 123 9.38 16.28 8.37
N LYS A 124 10.14 16.90 7.48
CA LYS A 124 10.28 18.36 7.37
C LYS A 124 9.51 18.89 6.18
N ALA A 125 8.82 20.03 6.36
CA ALA A 125 8.13 20.69 5.25
C ALA A 125 9.10 21.02 4.12
N ALA A 126 8.82 20.45 2.95
CA ALA A 126 9.54 20.74 1.73
C ALA A 126 9.05 22.07 1.16
N LYS A 127 9.97 22.81 0.55
CA LYS A 127 9.63 24.01 -0.20
C LYS A 127 9.56 23.63 -1.67
N GLU A 128 8.57 24.18 -2.36
CA GLU A 128 8.52 24.12 -3.82
C GLU A 128 9.83 24.72 -4.35
N ALA A 129 10.51 23.98 -5.24
CA ALA A 129 11.70 24.44 -5.90
C ALA A 129 11.30 25.59 -6.82
N THR A 130 11.56 26.82 -6.40
CA THR A 130 11.39 27.99 -7.27
C THR A 130 12.41 27.87 -8.39
N ASN A 131 11.96 27.66 -9.63
CA ASN A 131 12.78 27.84 -10.83
C ASN A 131 13.19 29.32 -10.93
N ALA A 132 14.23 29.71 -10.22
CA ALA A 132 14.90 31.00 -10.37
C ALA A 132 16.01 30.96 -11.43
N GLU A 133 16.09 29.91 -12.24
CA GLU A 133 17.16 29.76 -13.23
C GLU A 133 16.67 29.08 -14.51
N HIS A 134 15.69 29.68 -15.19
CA HIS A 134 15.45 29.33 -16.59
C HIS A 134 14.78 30.43 -17.43
N ILE A 135 15.12 31.72 -17.28
CA ILE A 135 15.06 32.68 -18.41
C ILE A 135 16.09 33.82 -18.20
N SER A 136 17.36 33.53 -18.37
CA SER A 136 18.41 34.53 -18.62
C SER A 136 19.57 33.82 -19.32
N GLY A 137 19.45 33.60 -20.62
CA GLY A 137 20.48 32.92 -21.39
C GLY A 137 20.08 32.67 -22.83
N LEU A 138 20.20 33.73 -23.64
CA LEU A 138 20.17 33.81 -25.11
C LEU A 138 18.80 33.75 -25.79
#